data_AF-A0AA41FX76-F1
#
_entry.id   AF-A0AA41FX76-F1
#
_cell.length_a   1.000
_cell.length_b   1.000
_cell.length_c   1.000
_cell.angle_alpha   90.00
_cell.angle_beta   90.00
_cell.angle_gamma   90.00
#
_symmetry.space_group_name_H-M   'P 1'
#
loop_
_entity.id
_entity.type
_entity.pdbx_description
1 polymer ?
#
loop_
_entity_poly.entity_id
_entity_poly.type
_entity_poly.pdbx_seq_one_letter_code
_entity_poly.pdbx_strand_id
1 'polypeptide(L)'
;MERSALRRFRRYLPAAGFALVLLGTSLTPVPEGAGEQVPALLGIALDKWVHALSYGVLTALLAWARRARSLPVVAALAAVAVCYGAGIELLQGLVPSRGLSGADFLANGVGAVLAGALWLALAHADTASDGSEAPARR
;
A
#
# COMPACT_ATOMS: atom_id res chain seq x y z
N MET A 1 27.81 8.90 -11.60
CA MET A 1 26.51 9.45 -11.15
C MET A 1 25.31 8.69 -11.73
N GLU A 2 25.34 8.29 -13.01
CA GLU A 2 24.25 7.54 -13.67
C GLU A 2 23.87 6.20 -13.03
N ARG A 3 24.86 5.39 -12.62
CA ARG A 3 24.62 4.05 -12.06
C ARG A 3 23.92 4.06 -10.70
N SER A 4 24.01 5.15 -9.93
CA SER A 4 23.34 5.27 -8.62
C SER A 4 21.88 5.71 -8.76
N ALA A 5 21.56 6.57 -9.74
CA ALA A 5 20.20 6.96 -10.07
C ALA A 5 19.39 5.76 -10.61
N LEU A 6 19.97 4.99 -11.54
CA LEU A 6 19.34 3.77 -12.07
C LEU A 6 19.07 2.73 -10.99
N ARG A 7 20.00 2.51 -10.04
CA ARG A 7 19.78 1.60 -8.91
C ARG A 7 18.68 2.07 -7.97
N ARG A 8 18.53 3.39 -7.78
CA ARG A 8 17.45 3.97 -6.98
C ARG A 8 16.10 3.76 -7.64
N PHE A 9 16.01 4.01 -8.95
CA PHE A 9 14.79 3.83 -9.73
C PHE A 9 14.35 2.35 -9.81
N ARG A 10 15.32 1.42 -9.94
CA ARG A 10 15.04 -0.03 -9.97
C ARG A 10 14.38 -0.55 -8.69
N ARG A 11 14.56 0.12 -7.54
CA ARG A 11 13.88 -0.27 -6.29
C ARG A 11 12.39 0.04 -6.29
N TYR A 12 11.92 0.93 -7.18
CA TYR A 12 10.50 1.21 -7.34
C TYR A 12 9.82 0.24 -8.30
N LEU A 13 10.55 -0.63 -9.01
CA LEU A 13 9.96 -1.60 -9.94
C LEU A 13 8.92 -2.52 -9.26
N PRO A 14 9.15 -3.06 -8.04
CA PRO A 14 8.11 -3.84 -7.37
C PRO A 14 6.85 -3.03 -7.06
N ALA A 15 7.00 -1.79 -6.58
CA ALA A 15 5.86 -0.91 -6.29
C ALA A 15 5.09 -0.57 -7.58
N ALA A 16 5.80 -0.24 -8.65
CA ALA A 16 5.20 0.06 -9.95
C ALA A 16 4.50 -1.17 -10.56
N GLY A 17 5.15 -2.33 -10.53
CA GLY A 17 4.57 -3.58 -11.00
C GLY A 17 3.31 -3.96 -10.21
N PHE A 18 3.37 -3.84 -8.89
CA PHE A 18 2.21 -4.09 -8.03
C PHE A 18 1.07 -3.09 -8.30
N ALA A 19 1.38 -1.80 -8.45
CA ALA A 19 0.39 -0.80 -8.82
C ALA A 19 -0.28 -1.13 -10.15
N LEU A 20 0.49 -1.53 -11.18
CA LEU A 20 -0.08 -1.95 -12.47
C LEU A 20 -0.99 -3.16 -12.36
N VAL A 21 -0.60 -4.17 -11.57
CA VAL A 21 -1.47 -5.33 -11.29
C VAL A 21 -2.75 -4.85 -10.62
N LEU A 22 -2.63 -4.00 -9.60
CA LEU A 22 -3.76 -3.49 -8.84
C LEU A 22 -4.75 -2.74 -9.75
N LEU A 23 -4.25 -1.81 -10.56
CA LEU A 23 -5.04 -1.11 -11.58
C LEU A 23 -5.73 -2.08 -12.54
N GLY A 24 -4.97 -3.03 -13.09
CA GLY A 24 -5.50 -4.03 -14.03
C GLY A 24 -6.65 -4.81 -13.41
N THR A 25 -6.46 -5.35 -12.21
CA THR A 25 -7.48 -6.14 -11.50
C THR A 25 -8.68 -5.32 -11.02
N SER A 26 -8.48 -4.04 -10.68
CA SER A 26 -9.57 -3.18 -10.23
C SER A 26 -10.48 -2.76 -11.39
N LEU A 27 -9.94 -2.65 -12.60
CA LEU A 27 -10.69 -2.24 -13.80
C LEU A 27 -11.28 -3.41 -14.59
N THR A 28 -11.07 -4.67 -14.18
CA THR A 28 -11.78 -5.79 -14.79
C THR A 28 -13.25 -5.76 -14.40
N PRO A 29 -14.18 -5.89 -15.36
CA PRO A 29 -15.60 -6.12 -15.09
C PRO A 29 -15.79 -7.35 -14.21
N VAL A 30 -16.84 -7.35 -13.41
CA VAL A 30 -17.19 -8.45 -12.52
C VAL A 30 -18.53 -9.02 -12.97
N PRO A 31 -18.72 -10.35 -12.94
CA PRO A 31 -20.02 -10.94 -13.26
C PRO A 31 -21.13 -10.35 -12.39
N GLU A 32 -22.30 -10.16 -12.99
CA GLU A 32 -23.49 -9.68 -12.27
C GLU A 32 -23.78 -10.58 -11.05
N GLY A 33 -24.10 -9.96 -9.91
CA GLY A 33 -24.39 -10.66 -8.66
C GLY A 33 -23.17 -11.16 -7.87
N ALA A 34 -21.94 -11.10 -8.40
CA ALA A 34 -20.77 -11.57 -7.65
C ALA A 34 -20.47 -10.73 -6.40
N GLY A 35 -20.87 -9.45 -6.39
CA GLY A 35 -20.73 -8.57 -5.22
C GLY A 35 -21.62 -8.98 -4.03
N GLU A 36 -22.77 -9.62 -4.29
CA GLU A 36 -23.70 -10.08 -3.25
C GLU A 36 -23.21 -11.36 -2.55
N GLN A 37 -22.25 -12.05 -3.16
CA GLN A 37 -21.74 -13.35 -2.71
C GLN A 37 -20.39 -13.24 -1.99
N VAL A 38 -19.88 -12.03 -1.76
CA VAL A 38 -18.59 -11.81 -1.09
C VAL A 38 -18.71 -12.22 0.38
N PRO A 39 -17.94 -13.22 0.85
CA PRO A 39 -17.98 -13.63 2.25
C PRO A 39 -17.58 -12.48 3.18
N ALA A 40 -18.14 -12.46 4.39
CA ALA A 40 -17.70 -11.54 5.43
C ALA A 40 -16.64 -12.19 6.33
N LEU A 41 -15.59 -11.45 6.62
CA LEU A 41 -14.59 -11.77 7.64
C LEU A 41 -14.68 -10.73 8.75
N LEU A 42 -14.91 -11.17 10.00
CA LEU A 42 -15.12 -10.30 11.16
C LEU A 42 -16.26 -9.28 10.96
N GLY A 43 -17.32 -9.67 10.23
CA GLY A 43 -18.46 -8.80 9.93
C GLY A 43 -18.19 -7.74 8.84
N ILE A 44 -17.02 -7.74 8.22
CA ILE A 44 -16.65 -6.86 7.12
C ILE A 44 -16.48 -7.71 5.86
N ALA A 45 -17.08 -7.28 4.74
CA ALA A 45 -16.95 -7.98 3.47
C ALA A 45 -15.48 -8.15 3.05
N LEU A 46 -15.13 -9.33 2.52
CA LEU A 46 -13.75 -9.73 2.25
C LEU A 46 -13.05 -8.81 1.23
N ASP A 47 -13.80 -8.21 0.32
CA ASP A 47 -13.31 -7.20 -0.61
C ASP A 47 -12.65 -6.03 0.12
N LYS A 48 -13.22 -5.56 1.24
CA LYS A 48 -12.63 -4.45 2.02
C LYS A 48 -11.28 -4.84 2.65
N TRP A 49 -11.13 -6.09 3.05
CA TRP A 49 -9.84 -6.61 3.52
C TRP A 49 -8.81 -6.68 2.38
N VAL A 50 -9.23 -7.08 1.18
CA VAL A 50 -8.38 -7.07 -0.01
C VAL A 50 -7.94 -5.65 -0.36
N HIS A 51 -8.85 -4.68 -0.28
CA HIS A 51 -8.55 -3.26 -0.44
C HIS A 51 -7.52 -2.80 0.60
N ALA A 52 -7.79 -2.96 1.89
CA ALA A 52 -6.86 -2.58 2.94
C ALA A 52 -5.47 -3.23 2.78
N LEU A 53 -5.41 -4.54 2.54
CA LEU A 53 -4.14 -5.24 2.36
C LEU A 53 -3.38 -4.73 1.13
N SER A 54 -4.08 -4.49 0.02
CA SER A 54 -3.45 -4.04 -1.22
C SER A 54 -2.80 -2.67 -1.09
N TYR A 55 -3.50 -1.69 -0.52
CA TYR A 55 -2.94 -0.36 -0.32
C TYR A 55 -1.92 -0.32 0.82
N GLY A 56 -2.02 -1.23 1.79
CA GLY A 56 -0.97 -1.49 2.77
C GLY A 56 0.32 -2.01 2.11
N VAL A 57 0.22 -3.02 1.25
CA VAL A 57 1.35 -3.57 0.48
C VAL A 57 1.97 -2.49 -0.41
N LEU A 58 1.17 -1.72 -1.15
CA LEU A 58 1.66 -0.62 -1.97
C LEU A 58 2.45 0.40 -1.13
N THR A 59 1.91 0.79 0.03
CA THR A 59 2.59 1.70 0.96
C THR A 59 3.92 1.13 1.46
N ALA A 60 3.95 -0.14 1.85
CA ALA A 60 5.16 -0.81 2.30
C ALA A 60 6.23 -0.92 1.21
N LEU A 61 5.84 -1.25 -0.04
CA LEU A 61 6.74 -1.29 -1.18
C LEU A 61 7.34 0.09 -1.50
N LEU A 62 6.53 1.14 -1.42
CA LEU A 62 6.98 2.53 -1.58
C LEU A 62 7.96 2.93 -0.48
N ALA A 63 7.65 2.62 0.78
CA ALA A 63 8.50 2.89 1.94
C ALA A 63 9.83 2.12 1.85
N TRP A 64 9.79 0.86 1.45
CA TRP A 64 10.96 0.02 1.20
C TRP A 64 11.84 0.59 0.08
N ALA A 65 11.24 0.92 -1.06
CA ALA A 65 11.96 1.49 -2.20
C ALA A 65 12.66 2.81 -1.81
N ARG A 66 11.98 3.64 -1.03
CA ARG A 66 12.50 4.92 -0.53
C ARG A 66 13.50 4.79 0.61
N ARG A 67 13.55 3.62 1.28
CA ARG A 67 14.19 3.39 2.59
C ARG A 67 13.72 4.43 3.61
N ALA A 68 12.41 4.66 3.67
CA ALA A 68 11.82 5.67 4.54
C ALA A 68 12.05 5.29 6.01
N ARG A 69 12.48 6.27 6.82
CA ARG A 69 12.68 6.10 8.28
C ARG A 69 11.98 7.19 9.10
N SER A 70 11.51 8.26 8.47
CA SER A 70 10.85 9.37 9.15
C SER A 70 9.33 9.37 8.91
N LEU A 71 8.58 9.76 9.94
CA LEU A 71 7.12 9.87 9.87
C LEU A 71 6.62 10.71 8.69
N PRO A 72 7.16 11.92 8.40
CA PRO A 72 6.66 12.72 7.28
C PRO A 72 6.83 12.04 5.92
N VAL A 73 7.93 11.30 5.73
CA VAL A 73 8.19 10.59 4.46
C VAL A 73 7.24 9.41 4.32
N VAL A 74 7.03 8.62 5.38
CA VAL A 74 6.09 7.50 5.35
C VAL A 74 4.65 7.98 5.16
N ALA A 75 4.26 9.05 5.85
CA ALA A 75 2.94 9.66 5.68
C ALA A 75 2.71 10.15 4.24
N ALA A 76 3.71 10.78 3.62
CA ALA A 76 3.62 11.18 2.21
C ALA A 76 3.47 9.98 1.27
N LEU A 77 4.18 8.87 1.51
CA LEU A 77 4.07 7.67 0.68
C LEU A 77 2.72 6.94 0.88
N ALA A 78 2.19 6.93 2.10
CA ALA A 78 0.84 6.44 2.38
C ALA A 78 -0.21 7.32 1.67
N ALA A 79 -0.06 8.65 1.72
CA ALA A 79 -0.94 9.56 0.98
C ALA A 79 -0.89 9.32 -0.54
N VAL A 80 0.29 9.04 -1.10
CA VAL A 80 0.42 8.65 -2.52
C VAL A 80 -0.37 7.38 -2.82
N ALA A 81 -0.28 6.35 -1.97
CA ALA A 81 -1.06 5.12 -2.15
C ALA A 81 -2.58 5.37 -2.06
N VAL A 82 -3.02 6.21 -1.12
CA VAL A 82 -4.44 6.58 -0.97
C VAL A 82 -4.95 7.38 -2.17
N CYS A 83 -4.20 8.37 -2.64
CA CYS A 83 -4.56 9.15 -3.84
C CYS A 83 -4.60 8.26 -5.08
N TYR A 84 -3.67 7.30 -5.19
CA TYR A 84 -3.71 6.31 -6.26
C TYR A 84 -5.00 5.49 -6.23
N GLY A 85 -5.41 5.03 -5.05
CA GLY A 85 -6.65 4.30 -4.89
C GLY A 85 -7.90 5.11 -5.13
N ALA A 86 -7.92 6.37 -4.72
CA ALA A 86 -9.00 7.29 -5.08
C ALA A 86 -9.10 7.45 -6.61
N GLY A 87 -7.98 7.53 -7.31
CA GLY A 87 -7.94 7.55 -8.78
C GLY A 87 -8.54 6.28 -9.39
N ILE A 88 -8.19 5.10 -8.86
CA ILE A 88 -8.78 3.82 -9.30
C ILE A 88 -10.29 3.79 -9.06
N GLU A 89 -10.75 4.23 -7.90
CA GLU A 89 -12.17 4.28 -7.53
C GLU A 89 -12.98 5.14 -8.51
N LEU A 90 -12.44 6.31 -8.87
CA LEU A 90 -13.04 7.20 -9.87
C LEU A 90 -13.10 6.54 -11.26
N LEU A 91 -12.05 5.82 -11.66
CA LEU A 91 -12.02 5.08 -12.92
C LEU A 91 -12.99 3.89 -12.92
N GLN A 92 -13.20 3.23 -11.78
CA GLN A 92 -14.18 2.16 -11.64
C GLN A 92 -15.61 2.65 -11.88
N GLY A 93 -15.92 3.93 -11.65
CA GLY A 93 -17.19 4.53 -12.05
C GLY A 93 -17.47 4.51 -13.56
N LEU A 94 -16.43 4.30 -14.37
CA LEU A 94 -16.54 4.20 -15.83
C LEU A 94 -16.61 2.74 -16.31
N VAL A 95 -16.41 1.77 -15.41
CA VAL A 95 -16.41 0.34 -15.76
C VAL A 95 -17.81 -0.23 -15.55
N PRO A 96 -18.48 -0.78 -16.59
CA PRO A 96 -19.75 -1.47 -16.41
C PRO A 96 -19.61 -2.59 -15.37
N SER A 97 -20.60 -2.80 -14.51
CA SER A 97 -20.59 -3.72 -13.33
C SER A 97 -19.75 -3.28 -12.13
N ARG A 98 -19.04 -2.15 -12.20
CA ARG A 98 -18.35 -1.53 -11.06
C ARG A 98 -19.06 -0.23 -10.66
N GLY A 99 -18.76 0.25 -9.47
CA GLY A 99 -19.28 1.51 -8.96
C GLY A 99 -18.32 2.14 -7.97
N LEU A 100 -18.50 3.44 -7.72
CA LEU A 100 -17.76 4.15 -6.68
C LEU A 100 -18.26 3.72 -5.30
N SER A 101 -17.32 3.60 -4.37
CA SER A 101 -17.53 3.09 -3.03
C SER A 101 -16.66 3.86 -2.03
N GLY A 102 -17.33 4.66 -1.19
CA GLY A 102 -16.64 5.33 -0.08
C GLY A 102 -16.06 4.35 0.94
N ALA A 103 -16.63 3.14 1.06
CA ALA A 103 -16.14 2.09 1.93
C ALA A 103 -14.80 1.51 1.41
N ASP A 104 -14.63 1.39 0.10
CA ASP A 104 -13.36 0.97 -0.50
C ASP A 104 -12.30 2.04 -0.32
N PHE A 105 -12.64 3.31 -0.57
CA PHE A 105 -11.75 4.43 -0.27
C PHE A 105 -11.28 4.43 1.20
N LEU A 106 -12.19 4.21 2.16
CA LEU A 106 -11.85 4.12 3.57
C LEU A 106 -10.93 2.92 3.86
N ALA A 107 -11.23 1.75 3.32
CA ALA A 107 -10.41 0.55 3.47
C ALA A 107 -8.98 0.76 2.93
N ASN A 108 -8.84 1.41 1.77
CA ASN A 108 -7.55 1.79 1.19
C ASN A 108 -6.75 2.66 2.17
N GLY A 109 -7.41 3.67 2.75
CA GLY A 109 -6.83 4.57 3.75
C GLY A 109 -6.35 3.84 5.00
N VAL A 110 -7.21 3.01 5.60
CA VAL A 110 -6.88 2.21 6.79
C VAL A 110 -5.67 1.32 6.53
N GLY A 111 -5.67 0.61 5.40
CA GLY A 111 -4.56 -0.25 4.99
C GLY A 111 -3.23 0.48 4.87
N ALA A 112 -3.23 1.62 4.16
CA ALA A 112 -2.04 2.44 3.97
C ALA A 112 -1.50 2.99 5.31
N VAL A 113 -2.37 3.47 6.19
CA VAL A 113 -1.98 4.00 7.51
C VAL A 113 -1.39 2.90 8.39
N LEU A 114 -2.05 1.74 8.48
CA LEU A 114 -1.57 0.63 9.31
C LEU A 114 -0.22 0.10 8.84
N ALA A 115 -0.05 -0.08 7.52
CA ALA A 115 1.22 -0.52 6.96
C ALA A 115 2.34 0.51 7.15
N GLY A 116 2.04 1.81 7.01
CA GLY A 116 2.99 2.87 7.28
C GLY A 116 3.42 2.92 8.75
N ALA A 117 2.48 2.78 9.68
CA ALA A 117 2.76 2.71 11.12
C ALA A 117 3.62 1.50 11.46
N LEU A 118 3.27 0.32 10.93
CA LEU A 118 4.06 -0.91 11.12
C LEU A 118 5.48 -0.76 10.56
N TRP A 119 5.63 -0.17 9.37
CA TRP A 119 6.92 0.09 8.76
C TRP A 119 7.82 0.94 9.66
N LEU A 120 7.27 2.03 10.24
CA LEU A 120 8.01 2.88 11.17
C LEU A 120 8.37 2.14 12.45
N ALA A 121 7.46 1.33 13.02
CA ALA A 121 7.74 0.55 14.21
C ALA A 121 8.93 -0.41 14.00
N LEU A 122 8.95 -1.13 12.89
CA LEU A 122 10.06 -2.03 12.53
C LEU A 122 11.36 -1.25 12.30
N ALA A 123 11.29 -0.12 11.59
CA ALA A 123 12.44 0.75 11.37
C ALA A 123 13.06 1.30 12.66
N HIS A 124 12.26 1.57 13.70
CA HIS A 124 12.78 2.01 14.99
C HIS A 124 13.37 0.84 15.81
N ALA A 125 12.76 -0.35 15.71
CA ALA A 125 13.28 -1.55 16.36
C ALA A 125 14.70 -1.90 15.87
N ASP A 126 14.95 -1.84 14.55
CA ASP A 126 16.29 -2.05 13.97
C ASP A 126 17.34 -1.11 14.57
N THR A 127 16.99 0.17 14.76
CA THR A 127 17.93 1.16 15.29
C THR A 127 18.24 0.95 16.77
N ALA A 128 17.29 0.41 17.53
CA ALA A 128 17.48 0.10 18.94
C ALA A 128 18.41 -1.12 19.12
N SER A 129 18.28 -2.15 18.28
CA SER A 129 19.17 -3.32 18.32
C SER A 129 20.61 -2.97 17.96
N ASP A 130 20.82 -2.16 16.92
CA ASP A 130 22.17 -1.72 16.49
C ASP A 130 22.90 -0.91 17.59
N GLY A 131 22.16 -0.15 18.40
CA GLY A 131 22.72 0.64 19.50
C GLY A 131 23.16 -0.20 20.71
N SER A 132 22.51 -1.36 20.95
CA SER A 132 22.84 -2.26 22.06
C SER A 132 24.06 -3.15 21.82
N GLU A 133 24.45 -3.38 20.56
CA GLU A 133 25.60 -4.21 20.18
C GLU A 133 26.94 -3.43 20.10
N ALA A 134 26.94 -2.12 20.35
CA ALA A 134 28.17 -1.33 20.31
C ALA A 134 29.20 -1.83 21.35
N PRO A 135 30.41 -2.26 20.93
CA PRO A 135 31.32 -2.98 21.82
C PRO A 135 31.90 -2.06 22.89
N ALA A 136 31.93 -2.59 24.11
CA ALA A 136 32.75 -2.11 25.21
C ALA A 136 34.22 -2.10 24.75
N ARG A 137 34.69 -0.96 24.22
CA ARG A 137 36.11 -0.73 23.98
C ARG A 137 36.81 -0.62 25.33
N ARG A 138 37.49 -1.69 25.71
CA ARG A 138 38.58 -1.70 26.69
C ARG A 138 39.85 -1.15 26.06
#